data_AF-A0A9E7D045-F1
#
_entry.id   AF-A0A9E7D045-F1
#
_cell.length_a   1.000
_cell.length_b   1.000
_cell.length_c   1.000
_cell.angle_alpha   90.00
_cell.angle_beta   90.00
_cell.angle_gamma   90.00
#
_symmetry.space_group_name_H-M   'P 1'
#
loop_
_entity.id
_entity.type
_entity.pdbx_description
1 polymer ?
#
loop_
_entity_poly.entity_id
_entity_poly.type
_entity_poly.pdbx_seq_one_letter_code
_entity_poly.pdbx_strand_id
1 'polypeptide(L)'
;MEKWNWSNEPFRRDVTVDGLFETGGHKEAMARLHYVLEHKSLGLLTGEVGSGKTTLIRRLLTGLDEMKFLPVYICVLGLKPKDFYAELLSYMGEAMPFGLSKARKLWHERIQGQAGMERGWVVVIDEAQDMSEEMIQELRFVRNQQMDASSPFPLLLVGQPEMRCY
;
A
#
# COMPACT_ATOMS: atom_id res chain seq x y z
N MET A 1 17.52 -38.29 -29.75
CA MET A 1 16.41 -38.24 -28.78
C MET A 1 16.79 -37.15 -27.77
N GLU A 2 16.60 -35.86 -28.06
CA GLU A 2 15.33 -35.08 -27.86
C GLU A 2 14.61 -35.51 -26.57
N LYS A 3 14.22 -34.67 -25.60
CA LYS A 3 13.86 -33.24 -25.57
C LYS A 3 13.72 -32.83 -24.09
N TRP A 4 14.33 -31.73 -23.66
CA TRP A 4 13.79 -30.87 -22.60
C TRP A 4 14.20 -29.44 -22.91
N ASN A 5 13.41 -28.80 -23.77
CA ASN A 5 13.59 -27.43 -24.20
C ASN A 5 12.93 -26.51 -23.16
N TRP A 6 13.61 -26.27 -22.03
CA TRP A 6 13.17 -25.28 -21.04
C TRP A 6 13.62 -23.90 -21.51
N SER A 7 12.74 -23.20 -22.23
CA SER A 7 13.05 -21.86 -22.76
C SER A 7 12.91 -20.73 -21.74
N ASN A 8 12.62 -21.03 -20.46
CA ASN A 8 12.52 -20.05 -19.38
C ASN A 8 12.91 -20.67 -18.02
N GLU A 9 13.66 -19.92 -17.19
CA GLU A 9 14.07 -20.32 -15.84
C GLU A 9 12.85 -20.54 -14.92
N PRO A 10 12.74 -21.69 -14.22
CA PRO A 10 11.52 -22.10 -13.52
C PRO A 10 11.21 -21.33 -12.22
N PHE A 11 12.04 -20.38 -11.79
CA PHE A 11 11.89 -19.68 -10.50
C PHE A 11 12.22 -18.18 -10.57
N ARG A 12 11.67 -17.45 -11.55
CA ARG A 12 11.74 -15.99 -11.52
C ARG A 12 10.79 -15.44 -10.44
N ARG A 13 11.35 -14.67 -9.50
CA ARG A 13 10.57 -13.85 -8.55
C ARG A 13 9.75 -12.75 -9.24
N ASP A 14 10.05 -12.46 -10.50
CA ASP A 14 9.25 -11.62 -11.38
C ASP A 14 8.39 -12.49 -12.28
N VAL A 15 7.22 -12.85 -11.75
CA VAL A 15 6.08 -13.18 -12.61
C VAL A 15 5.69 -11.86 -13.28
N THR A 16 5.88 -11.78 -14.60
CA THR A 16 5.36 -10.66 -15.40
C THR A 16 3.85 -10.56 -15.15
N VAL A 17 3.31 -9.35 -15.07
CA VAL A 17 1.88 -9.11 -14.79
C VAL A 17 0.98 -9.88 -15.76
N ASP A 18 1.49 -10.15 -16.96
CA ASP A 18 0.84 -10.91 -18.04
C ASP A 18 0.75 -12.43 -17.80
N GLY A 19 1.44 -12.98 -16.80
CA GLY A 19 1.45 -14.41 -16.45
C GLY A 19 0.46 -14.81 -15.36
N LEU A 20 -0.42 -13.90 -14.92
CA LEU A 20 -1.28 -14.11 -13.76
C LEU A 20 -2.58 -14.84 -14.12
N PHE A 21 -2.74 -16.05 -13.61
CA PHE A 21 -4.01 -16.79 -13.65
C PHE A 21 -5.09 -16.02 -12.88
N GLU A 22 -6.00 -15.38 -13.60
CA GLU A 22 -7.12 -14.65 -13.01
C GLU A 22 -8.22 -15.62 -12.56
N THR A 23 -8.31 -15.91 -11.26
CA THR A 23 -9.54 -16.53 -10.73
C THR A 23 -10.65 -15.49 -10.62
N GLY A 24 -11.93 -15.93 -10.60
CA GLY A 24 -13.07 -15.01 -10.41
C GLY A 24 -12.93 -14.13 -9.15
N GLY A 25 -12.35 -14.68 -8.07
CA GLY A 25 -12.06 -13.94 -6.85
C GLY A 25 -10.99 -12.86 -7.02
N HIS A 26 -9.98 -13.07 -7.88
CA HIS A 26 -8.97 -12.04 -8.17
C HIS A 26 -9.57 -10.84 -8.90
N LYS A 27 -10.51 -11.07 -9.84
CA LYS A 27 -11.21 -9.99 -10.55
C LYS A 27 -12.06 -9.14 -9.61
N GLU A 28 -12.81 -9.79 -8.72
CA GLU A 28 -13.61 -9.11 -7.71
C GLU A 28 -12.72 -8.32 -6.74
N ALA A 29 -11.62 -8.92 -6.28
CA ALA A 29 -10.65 -8.24 -5.42
C ALA A 29 -10.09 -6.99 -6.10
N MET A 30 -9.65 -7.09 -7.37
CA MET A 30 -9.16 -5.93 -8.13
C MET A 30 -10.21 -4.83 -8.26
N ALA A 31 -11.47 -5.15 -8.54
CA ALA A 31 -12.54 -4.16 -8.62
C ALA A 31 -12.73 -3.43 -7.27
N ARG A 32 -12.69 -4.15 -6.15
CA ARG A 32 -12.76 -3.57 -4.80
C ARG A 32 -11.53 -2.70 -4.49
N LEU A 33 -10.33 -3.10 -4.92
CA LEU A 33 -9.13 -2.29 -4.75
C LEU A 33 -9.23 -0.97 -5.53
N HIS A 34 -9.73 -0.98 -6.77
CA HIS A 34 -9.98 0.24 -7.52
C HIS A 34 -11.00 1.16 -6.83
N TYR A 35 -12.07 0.59 -6.26
CA TYR A 35 -13.03 1.37 -5.47
C TYR A 35 -12.36 2.07 -4.28
N VAL A 36 -11.43 1.39 -3.58
CA VAL A 36 -10.66 1.98 -2.48
C VAL A 36 -9.85 3.19 -2.95
N LEU A 37 -9.18 3.07 -4.10
CA LEU A 37 -8.39 4.16 -4.68
C LEU A 37 -9.26 5.37 -5.04
N GLU A 38 -10.36 5.13 -5.76
CA GLU A 38 -11.27 6.18 -6.25
C GLU A 38 -11.91 6.97 -5.11
N HIS A 39 -12.32 6.29 -4.04
CA HIS A 39 -13.00 6.90 -2.90
C HIS A 39 -12.04 7.33 -1.79
N LYS A 40 -10.72 7.24 -2.04
CA LYS A 40 -9.65 7.51 -1.06
C LYS A 40 -9.93 6.85 0.29
N SER A 41 -10.41 5.61 0.28
CA SER A 41 -10.90 4.92 1.48
C SER A 41 -9.82 4.02 2.12
N LEU A 42 -10.17 3.38 3.25
CA LEU A 42 -9.35 2.33 3.84
C LEU A 42 -9.79 0.99 3.27
N GLY A 43 -8.87 0.25 2.67
CA GLY A 43 -9.07 -1.11 2.19
C GLY A 43 -8.30 -2.12 3.04
N LEU A 44 -8.86 -3.32 3.20
CA LEU A 44 -8.17 -4.46 3.79
C LEU A 44 -8.21 -5.63 2.80
N LEU A 45 -7.04 -6.09 2.36
CA LEU A 45 -6.87 -7.28 1.53
C LEU A 45 -6.24 -8.39 2.39
N THR A 46 -7.05 -9.39 2.74
CA THR A 46 -6.56 -10.56 3.48
C THR A 46 -6.60 -11.83 2.65
N GLY A 47 -5.75 -12.78 3.00
CA GLY A 47 -5.70 -14.10 2.38
C GLY A 47 -4.54 -14.91 2.93
N GLU A 48 -4.60 -16.23 2.76
CA GLU A 48 -3.55 -17.15 3.23
C GLU A 48 -2.17 -16.81 2.65
N VAL A 49 -1.11 -17.32 3.28
CA VAL A 49 0.24 -17.26 2.71
C VAL A 49 0.25 -17.96 1.34
N GLY A 50 0.83 -17.31 0.33
CA GLY A 50 0.85 -17.84 -1.04
C GLY A 50 -0.44 -17.63 -1.85
N SER A 51 -1.46 -16.94 -1.31
CA SER A 51 -2.73 -16.67 -2.03
C SER A 51 -2.65 -15.62 -3.16
N GLY A 52 -1.48 -15.05 -3.42
CA GLY A 52 -1.28 -14.06 -4.50
C GLY A 52 -1.59 -12.61 -4.12
N LYS A 53 -1.69 -12.27 -2.81
CA LYS A 53 -1.93 -10.88 -2.34
C LYS A 53 -0.93 -9.87 -2.90
N THR A 54 0.36 -10.08 -2.66
CA THR A 54 1.43 -9.19 -3.16
C THR A 54 1.42 -9.08 -4.68
N THR A 55 1.03 -10.16 -5.37
CA THR A 55 0.87 -10.20 -6.81
C THR A 55 -0.29 -9.32 -7.30
N LEU A 56 -1.44 -9.36 -6.61
CA LEU A 56 -2.56 -8.44 -6.85
C LEU A 56 -2.16 -6.98 -6.62
N ILE A 57 -1.45 -6.69 -5.53
CA ILE A 57 -0.95 -5.34 -5.24
C ILE A 57 0.00 -4.86 -6.33
N ARG A 58 0.96 -5.69 -6.72
CA ARG A 58 1.90 -5.36 -7.79
C ARG A 58 1.15 -5.04 -9.09
N ARG A 59 0.13 -5.83 -9.44
CA ARG A 59 -0.73 -5.55 -10.60
C ARG A 59 -1.51 -4.23 -10.46
N LEU A 60 -2.05 -3.94 -9.29
CA LEU A 60 -2.75 -2.68 -9.01
C LEU A 60 -1.80 -1.50 -9.23
N LEU A 61 -0.64 -1.51 -8.58
CA LEU A 61 0.31 -0.40 -8.59
C LEU A 61 0.94 -0.18 -9.98
N THR A 62 1.25 -1.25 -10.71
CA THR A 62 1.77 -1.15 -12.09
C THR A 62 0.72 -0.67 -13.10
N GLY A 63 -0.56 -0.82 -12.79
CA GLY A 63 -1.67 -0.31 -13.62
C GLY A 63 -2.07 1.13 -13.31
N LEU A 64 -1.45 1.79 -12.33
CA LEU A 64 -1.78 3.18 -12.01
C LEU A 64 -1.22 4.14 -13.05
N ASP A 65 -2.02 5.14 -13.38
CA ASP A 65 -1.57 6.29 -14.16
C ASP A 65 -0.58 7.09 -13.31
N GLU A 66 0.71 6.98 -13.62
CA GLU A 66 1.79 7.65 -12.90
C GLU A 66 1.64 9.17 -12.88
N MET A 67 0.92 9.76 -13.84
CA MET A 67 0.64 11.20 -13.86
C MET A 67 -0.44 11.61 -12.85
N LYS A 68 -1.24 10.66 -12.36
CA LYS A 68 -2.32 10.88 -11.39
C LYS A 68 -2.02 10.33 -10.01
N PHE A 69 -1.15 9.33 -9.89
CA PHE A 69 -0.92 8.64 -8.63
C PHE A 69 0.56 8.58 -8.25
N LEU A 70 0.81 8.73 -6.95
CA LEU A 70 2.10 8.48 -6.32
C LEU A 70 1.96 7.28 -5.36
N PRO A 71 2.28 6.06 -5.82
CA PRO A 71 2.20 4.88 -4.99
C PRO A 71 3.36 4.79 -4.00
N VAL A 72 3.03 4.50 -2.74
CA VAL A 72 3.96 4.21 -1.65
C VAL A 72 3.67 2.79 -1.17
N TYR A 73 4.62 1.89 -1.41
CA TYR A 73 4.52 0.50 -0.98
C TYR A 73 5.49 0.24 0.18
N ILE A 74 4.96 -0.14 1.33
CA ILE A 74 5.71 -0.42 2.55
C ILE A 74 5.51 -1.90 2.89
N CYS A 75 6.60 -2.65 2.99
CA CYS A 75 6.58 -4.06 3.35
C CYS A 75 7.64 -4.30 4.44
N VAL A 76 7.25 -4.09 5.70
CA VAL A 76 8.14 -4.18 6.87
C VAL A 76 7.40 -4.91 7.99
N LEU A 77 7.96 -6.04 8.42
CA LEU A 77 7.43 -6.78 9.57
C LEU A 77 7.52 -5.92 10.84
N GLY A 78 6.42 -5.83 11.57
CA GLY A 78 6.37 -5.01 12.78
C GLY A 78 6.62 -3.53 12.52
N LEU A 79 6.08 -3.00 11.41
CA LEU A 79 6.20 -1.59 11.02
C LEU A 79 5.92 -0.66 12.21
N LYS A 80 6.91 0.16 12.55
CA LYS A 80 6.81 1.12 13.64
C LYS A 80 6.42 2.50 13.09
N PRO A 81 5.76 3.34 13.91
CA PRO A 81 5.44 4.72 13.53
C PRO A 81 6.61 5.50 12.94
N LYS A 82 7.79 5.41 13.55
CA LYS A 82 8.98 6.13 13.09
C LYS A 82 9.36 5.75 11.66
N ASP A 83 9.33 4.45 11.35
CA ASP A 83 9.72 3.93 10.04
C ASP A 83 8.65 4.29 9.00
N PHE A 84 7.38 4.23 9.37
CA PHE A 84 6.27 4.69 8.55
C PHE A 84 6.41 6.15 8.13
N TYR A 85 6.63 7.08 9.07
CA TYR A 85 6.82 8.49 8.70
C TYR A 85 8.13 8.73 7.94
N ALA A 86 9.18 7.96 8.21
CA ALA A 86 10.43 8.07 7.47
C ALA A 86 10.23 7.70 5.98
N GLU A 87 9.51 6.61 5.70
CA GLU A 87 9.13 6.24 4.33
C GLU A 87 8.29 7.33 3.68
N LEU A 88 7.19 7.74 4.33
CA LEU A 88 6.30 8.77 3.80
C LEU A 88 7.02 10.09 3.47
N LEU A 89 7.88 10.57 4.36
CA LEU A 89 8.65 11.81 4.15
C LEU A 89 9.71 11.64 3.05
N SER A 90 10.33 10.46 2.94
CA SER A 90 11.29 10.15 1.87
C SER A 90 10.66 10.30 0.48
N TYR A 91 9.42 9.84 0.30
CA TYR A 91 8.67 10.03 -0.96
C TYR A 91 8.33 11.51 -1.24
N MET A 92 8.32 12.37 -0.23
CA MET A 92 8.20 13.82 -0.38
C MET A 92 9.54 14.52 -0.64
N GLY A 93 10.66 13.78 -0.61
CA GLY A 93 12.01 14.36 -0.65
C GLY A 93 12.40 15.06 0.64
N GLU A 94 11.70 14.79 1.75
CA GLU A 94 11.94 15.41 3.05
C GLU A 94 12.81 14.52 3.94
N ALA A 95 13.75 15.13 4.67
CA ALA A 95 14.53 14.41 5.66
C ALA A 95 13.69 14.14 6.92
N MET A 96 13.82 12.94 7.48
CA MET A 96 13.16 12.58 8.74
C MET A 96 13.68 13.45 9.90
N PRO A 97 12.84 14.27 10.55
CA PRO A 97 13.28 15.07 11.68
C PRO A 97 13.54 14.21 12.92
N PHE A 98 14.33 14.72 13.86
CA PHE A 98 14.56 14.06 15.14
C PHE A 98 13.30 14.14 16.01
N GLY A 99 12.59 13.02 16.11
CA GLY A 99 11.42 12.83 16.97
C GLY A 99 10.10 12.67 16.20
N LEU A 100 9.28 11.72 16.66
CA LEU A 100 8.03 11.33 16.00
C LEU A 100 7.03 12.48 15.88
N SER A 101 6.87 13.30 16.92
CA SER A 101 5.95 14.45 16.88
C SER A 101 6.31 15.49 15.82
N LYS A 102 7.62 15.71 15.58
CA LYS A 102 8.07 16.61 14.51
C LYS A 102 7.81 16.01 13.14
N ALA A 103 8.02 14.70 12.99
CA ALA A 103 7.73 13.99 11.75
C ALA A 103 6.23 14.02 11.40
N ARG A 104 5.36 13.80 12.40
CA ARG A 104 3.90 13.94 12.28
C ARG A 104 3.48 15.31 11.79
N LYS A 105 4.05 16.36 12.38
CA LYS A 105 3.77 17.76 12.04
C LYS A 105 4.22 18.08 10.62
N LEU A 106 5.45 17.70 10.26
CA LEU A 106 5.99 17.89 8.93
C LEU A 106 5.14 17.15 7.89
N TRP A 107 4.79 15.89 8.13
CA TRP A 107 3.89 15.13 7.26
C TRP A 107 2.58 15.86 7.04
N HIS A 108 1.92 16.32 8.11
CA HIS A 108 0.65 17.05 8.03
C HIS A 108 0.79 18.34 7.21
N GLU A 109 1.83 19.14 7.47
CA GLU A 109 2.09 20.38 6.73
C GLU A 109 2.31 20.11 5.24
N ARG A 110 3.09 19.07 4.91
CA ARG A 110 3.37 18.71 3.52
C ARG A 110 2.16 18.15 2.81
N ILE A 111 1.48 17.15 3.36
CA ILE A 111 0.32 16.52 2.70
C ILE A 111 -0.84 17.52 2.51
N GLN A 112 -1.02 18.48 3.41
CA GLN A 112 -1.97 19.57 3.23
C GLN A 112 -1.54 20.55 2.13
N GLY A 113 -0.24 20.88 2.08
CA GLY A 113 0.33 21.67 0.99
C GLY A 113 0.25 21.00 -0.39
N GLN A 114 0.06 19.68 -0.43
CA GLN A 114 -0.17 18.92 -1.67
C GLN A 114 -1.65 18.89 -2.09
N ALA A 115 -2.57 19.50 -1.34
CA ALA A 115 -3.97 19.64 -1.74
C ALA A 115 -4.06 20.50 -3.02
N GLY A 116 -4.10 19.84 -4.18
CA GLY A 116 -4.07 20.48 -5.51
C GLY A 116 -2.85 20.17 -6.37
N MET A 117 -1.93 19.31 -5.93
CA MET A 117 -0.86 18.77 -6.77
C MET A 117 -1.39 17.82 -7.87
N GLU A 118 -0.58 17.61 -8.92
CA GLU A 118 -0.94 16.79 -10.09
C GLU A 118 -1.18 15.30 -9.74
N ARG A 119 -0.52 14.77 -8.70
CA ARG A 119 -0.57 13.34 -8.31
C ARG A 119 -1.14 13.15 -6.91
N GLY A 120 -2.11 12.24 -6.78
CA GLY A 120 -2.66 11.78 -5.50
C GLY A 120 -1.88 10.61 -4.92
N TRP A 121 -1.65 10.63 -3.61
CA TRP A 121 -0.95 9.55 -2.91
C TRP A 121 -1.77 8.26 -2.89
N VAL A 122 -1.09 7.11 -2.93
CA VAL A 122 -1.68 5.80 -2.64
C VAL A 122 -0.74 5.07 -1.70
N VAL A 123 -1.19 4.73 -0.49
CA VAL A 123 -0.32 4.05 0.50
C VAL A 123 -0.77 2.60 0.65
N VAL A 124 0.17 1.67 0.47
CA VAL A 124 -0.04 0.25 0.68
C VAL A 124 0.93 -0.25 1.75
N ILE A 125 0.40 -0.95 2.74
CA ILE A 125 1.18 -1.59 3.81
C ILE A 125 0.95 -3.10 3.69
N ASP A 126 1.99 -3.83 3.29
CA ASP A 126 2.02 -5.30 3.28
C ASP A 126 2.57 -5.84 4.62
N GLU A 127 2.18 -7.07 4.93
CA GLU A 127 2.40 -7.71 6.25
C GLU A 127 1.77 -6.94 7.42
N ALA A 128 0.60 -6.34 7.18
CA ALA A 128 -0.09 -5.49 8.13
C ALA A 128 -0.57 -6.24 9.40
N GLN A 129 -0.61 -7.58 9.39
CA GLN A 129 -0.95 -8.37 10.58
C GLN A 129 0.06 -8.24 11.72
N ASP A 130 1.29 -7.83 11.40
CA ASP A 130 2.37 -7.69 12.40
C ASP A 130 2.43 -6.29 13.03
N MET A 131 1.52 -5.39 12.65
CA MET A 131 1.48 -4.03 13.21
C MET A 131 1.06 -4.02 14.68
N SER A 132 1.70 -3.15 15.45
CA SER A 132 1.31 -2.90 16.84
C SER A 132 0.05 -2.02 16.92
N GLU A 133 -0.63 -2.06 18.07
CA GLU A 133 -1.73 -1.13 18.38
C GLU A 133 -1.30 0.34 18.22
N GLU A 134 -0.07 0.67 18.64
CA GLU A 134 0.50 2.00 18.45
C GLU A 134 0.51 2.41 16.97
N MET A 135 0.93 1.50 16.07
CA MET A 135 0.94 1.77 14.64
C MET A 135 -0.48 1.92 14.08
N ILE A 136 -1.45 1.12 14.54
CA ILE A 136 -2.87 1.26 14.13
C ILE A 136 -3.43 2.63 14.54
N GLN A 137 -3.13 3.11 15.75
CA GLN A 137 -3.52 4.46 16.18
C GLN A 137 -2.88 5.54 15.31
N GLU A 138 -1.63 5.35 14.89
CA GLU A 138 -0.97 6.25 13.94
C GLU A 138 -1.61 6.27 12.56
N LEU A 139 -2.08 5.12 12.06
CA LEU A 139 -2.85 5.06 10.81
C LEU A 139 -4.18 5.81 10.91
N ARG A 140 -4.81 5.82 12.09
CA ARG A 140 -6.00 6.64 12.33
C ARG A 140 -5.64 8.12 12.30
N PHE A 141 -4.56 8.51 12.97
CA PHE A 141 -4.10 9.90 13.03
C PHE A 141 -3.70 10.44 11.65
N VAL A 142 -2.90 9.69 10.89
CA VAL A 142 -2.39 10.11 9.58
C VAL A 142 -3.51 10.29 8.54
N ARG A 143 -4.63 9.58 8.71
CA ARG A 143 -5.78 9.64 7.80
C ARG A 143 -6.86 10.66 8.20
N ASN A 144 -6.95 11.02 9.48
CA ASN A 144 -8.05 11.80 10.01
C ASN A 144 -7.72 13.31 10.02
N GLN A 145 -8.09 14.00 8.94
CA GLN A 145 -7.95 15.46 8.86
C GLN A 145 -9.29 16.16 9.13
N GLN A 146 -9.61 16.40 10.40
CA GLN A 146 -10.76 17.21 10.88
C GLN A 146 -12.17 16.86 10.32
N MET A 147 -13.20 17.37 11.01
CA MET A 147 -14.56 16.83 11.05
C MET A 147 -15.33 16.73 9.72
N ASP A 148 -14.91 17.39 8.64
CA ASP A 148 -15.67 17.48 7.38
C ASP A 148 -14.87 17.19 6.10
N ALA A 149 -13.60 16.74 6.20
CA ALA A 149 -12.76 16.51 5.00
C ALA A 149 -12.66 15.02 4.62
N SER A 150 -12.77 14.73 3.33
CA SER A 150 -12.42 13.41 2.77
C SER A 150 -10.96 13.08 3.09
N SER A 151 -10.66 11.81 3.39
CA SER A 151 -9.30 11.39 3.68
C SER A 151 -8.32 11.80 2.57
N PRO A 152 -7.10 12.26 2.90
CA PRO A 152 -6.17 12.80 1.91
C PRO A 152 -5.74 11.76 0.86
N PHE A 153 -5.73 10.46 1.22
CA PHE A 153 -5.29 9.38 0.35
C PHE A 153 -5.96 8.03 0.69
N PRO A 154 -6.08 7.11 -0.29
CA PRO A 154 -6.39 5.71 -0.05
C PRO A 154 -5.26 5.00 0.70
N LEU A 155 -5.64 4.23 1.73
CA LEU A 155 -4.75 3.36 2.48
C LEU A 155 -5.20 1.92 2.31
N LEU A 156 -4.29 1.05 1.87
CA LEU A 156 -4.55 -0.37 1.69
C LEU A 156 -3.67 -1.18 2.65
N LEU A 157 -4.33 -1.92 3.53
CA LEU A 157 -3.68 -2.87 4.42
C LEU A 157 -3.75 -4.26 3.80
N VAL A 158 -2.62 -4.94 3.76
CA VAL A 158 -2.49 -6.26 3.14
C VAL A 158 -1.88 -7.20 4.16
N GLY A 159 -2.51 -8.35 4.37
CA GLY A 159 -2.05 -9.27 5.39
C GLY A 159 -2.81 -10.58 5.44
N GLN A 160 -2.69 -11.26 6.57
CA GLN A 160 -3.27 -12.59 6.80
C GLN A 160 -4.72 -12.50 7.32
N PRO A 161 -5.54 -13.56 7.20
CA PRO A 161 -6.97 -13.54 7.55
C PRO A 161 -7.27 -13.18 9.01
N GLU A 162 -6.35 -13.39 9.93
CA GLU A 162 -6.43 -13.08 11.36
C GLU A 162 -6.71 -11.59 11.61
N MET A 163 -6.33 -10.73 10.66
CA MET A 163 -6.66 -9.30 10.71
C MET A 163 -8.18 -9.02 10.68
N ARG A 164 -9.01 -9.96 10.21
CA ARG A 164 -10.48 -9.81 10.21
C ARG A 164 -11.10 -9.92 11.61
N CYS A 165 -10.33 -10.37 12.60
CA CYS A 165 -10.79 -10.56 13.97
C CYS A 165 -10.61 -9.30 14.84
N TYR A 166 -10.08 -8.21 14.28
CA TYR A 166 -9.96 -6.88 14.89
C TYR A 166 -11.07 -5.95 14.40
#